data_AF-A0A940TCS2-F1
#
_entry.id   AF-A0A940TCS2-F1
#
_cell.length_a   1.000
_cell.length_b   1.000
_cell.length_c   1.000
_cell.angle_alpha   90.00
_cell.angle_beta   90.00
_cell.angle_gamma   90.00
#
_symmetry.space_group_name_H-M   'P 1'
#
loop_
_entity.id
_entity.type
_entity.pdbx_description
1 polymer ?
#
loop_
_entity_poly.entity_id
_entity_poly.type
_entity_poly.pdbx_seq_one_letter_code
_entity_poly.pdbx_strand_id
1 'polypeptide(L)'
;MTNEWLEFKAYTDAPVFLAENKQSTAFIGRFTVRMIKQNKGFNRIFTVLARGYLFHNTDGTLRTDDPYERIEKAREFLCAWCSLPYETVSNKSLAFHTSFPELHSEFPNLVDENGAGWYYRYLHSLSAYIKKNKENVTKKLHCFAEKKTLKTIECTWANKLIQYQYSIYNNRSSADFPLLFDTAIADALVLGPLRTEAVVLPEETLRKIKAYNVNAKTERLMITLAKYYIANKESDSDWVIIPRTNISAYLGSATYMESYENKIPDEFMEKKPELGGVSAVRIVI
;
A
#
# COMPACT_ATOMS: atom_id res chain seq x y z
N MET A 1 -6.46 3.82 -6.09
CA MET A 1 -5.45 4.86 -5.89
C MET A 1 -6.04 6.25 -5.95
N THR A 2 -6.93 6.55 -6.91
CA THR A 2 -7.63 7.86 -6.92
C THR A 2 -8.68 7.94 -5.83
N ASN A 3 -9.51 6.90 -5.69
CA ASN A 3 -10.29 6.67 -4.49
C ASN A 3 -9.37 6.03 -3.42
N GLU A 4 -9.01 6.84 -2.42
CA GLU A 4 -8.11 6.48 -1.33
C GLU A 4 -8.87 5.88 -0.15
N TRP A 5 -10.16 6.21 0.03
CA TRP A 5 -11.00 5.54 1.02
C TRP A 5 -11.16 4.05 0.74
N LEU A 6 -11.39 3.67 -0.53
CA LEU A 6 -11.40 2.26 -0.94
C LEU A 6 -10.01 1.59 -0.82
N GLU A 7 -8.93 2.38 -0.79
CA GLU A 7 -7.59 1.88 -0.54
C GLU A 7 -7.38 1.59 0.94
N PHE A 8 -7.82 2.50 1.81
CA PHE A 8 -7.86 2.30 3.26
C PHE A 8 -8.64 1.04 3.64
N LYS A 9 -9.86 0.88 3.10
CA LYS A 9 -10.70 -0.30 3.33
C LYS A 9 -10.04 -1.59 2.85
N ALA A 10 -9.34 -1.57 1.73
CA ALA A 10 -8.59 -2.74 1.24
C ALA A 10 -7.44 -3.18 2.18
N TYR A 11 -7.04 -2.34 3.13
CA TYR A 11 -6.05 -2.65 4.15
C TYR A 11 -6.66 -2.85 5.55
N THR A 12 -7.96 -2.72 5.75
CA THR A 12 -8.59 -2.76 7.08
C THR A 12 -9.78 -3.72 7.15
N ASP A 13 -10.52 -3.87 6.05
CA ASP A 13 -11.61 -4.84 5.92
C ASP A 13 -11.08 -6.27 5.77
N ALA A 14 -11.96 -7.26 5.93
CA ALA A 14 -11.64 -8.65 5.66
C ALA A 14 -11.20 -8.83 4.19
N PRO A 15 -10.05 -9.49 3.94
CA PRO A 15 -9.56 -9.67 2.58
C PRO A 15 -10.44 -10.64 1.78
N VAL A 16 -10.70 -10.30 0.52
CA VAL A 16 -11.44 -11.14 -0.43
C VAL A 16 -10.45 -11.77 -1.41
N PHE A 17 -10.34 -13.10 -1.37
CA PHE A 17 -9.45 -13.87 -2.26
C PHE A 17 -10.26 -14.52 -3.39
N LEU A 18 -10.15 -13.97 -4.60
CA LEU A 18 -10.80 -14.54 -5.80
C LEU A 18 -9.86 -14.57 -7.01
N ALA A 19 -9.40 -15.76 -7.37
CA ALA A 19 -8.61 -16.00 -8.58
C ALA A 19 -9.53 -16.40 -9.73
N GLU A 20 -9.72 -15.51 -10.70
CA GLU A 20 -10.54 -15.78 -11.89
C GLU A 20 -9.90 -16.81 -12.84
N ASN A 21 -8.57 -16.87 -12.88
CA ASN A 21 -7.79 -17.80 -13.68
C ASN A 21 -6.35 -17.90 -13.16
N LYS A 22 -5.58 -18.87 -13.67
CA LYS A 22 -4.19 -19.14 -13.28
C LYS A 22 -3.27 -17.92 -13.35
N GLN A 23 -3.49 -17.00 -14.30
CA GLN A 23 -2.65 -15.82 -14.51
C GLN A 23 -3.07 -14.64 -13.62
N SER A 24 -4.25 -14.70 -13.01
CA SER A 24 -4.75 -13.62 -12.17
C SER A 24 -3.95 -13.52 -10.87
N THR A 25 -3.49 -12.31 -10.56
CA THR A 25 -2.91 -11.94 -9.26
C THR A 25 -3.84 -11.06 -8.44
N ALA A 26 -5.07 -10.80 -8.93
CA ALA A 26 -6.03 -9.89 -8.29
C ALA A 26 -6.43 -10.34 -6.88
N PHE A 27 -6.42 -11.65 -6.63
CA PHE A 27 -6.70 -12.22 -5.30
C PHE A 27 -5.66 -11.84 -4.24
N ILE A 28 -4.47 -11.35 -4.61
CA ILE A 28 -3.46 -10.80 -3.69
C ILE A 28 -3.86 -9.37 -3.22
N GLY A 29 -5.04 -8.88 -3.64
CA GLY A 29 -5.53 -7.57 -3.30
C GLY A 29 -4.59 -6.46 -3.79
N ARG A 30 -4.32 -5.48 -2.92
CA ARG A 30 -3.45 -4.33 -3.22
C ARG A 30 -1.98 -4.58 -2.91
N PHE A 31 -1.60 -5.82 -2.62
CA PHE A 31 -0.21 -6.19 -2.44
C PHE A 31 0.35 -6.83 -3.71
N THR A 32 1.66 -6.75 -3.88
CA THR A 32 2.38 -7.61 -4.81
C THR A 32 3.30 -8.54 -4.03
N VAL A 33 3.67 -9.69 -4.61
CA VAL A 33 4.65 -10.59 -3.99
C VAL A 33 5.98 -9.88 -3.72
N ARG A 34 6.39 -8.95 -4.60
CA ARG A 34 7.61 -8.15 -4.42
C ARG A 34 7.48 -7.23 -3.21
N MET A 35 6.33 -6.55 -3.03
CA MET A 35 6.08 -5.70 -1.86
C MET A 35 6.18 -6.51 -0.57
N ILE A 36 5.52 -7.69 -0.52
CA ILE A 36 5.53 -8.54 0.67
C ILE A 36 6.94 -9.05 0.98
N LYS A 37 7.65 -9.59 -0.03
CA LYS A 37 8.99 -10.17 0.19
C LYS A 37 10.07 -9.12 0.46
N GLN A 38 9.94 -7.91 -0.08
CA GLN A 38 10.96 -6.86 0.01
C GLN A 38 10.59 -5.73 0.98
N ASN A 39 9.41 -5.78 1.62
CA ASN A 39 8.84 -4.69 2.44
C ASN A 39 8.90 -3.32 1.75
N LYS A 40 8.54 -3.28 0.45
CA LYS A 40 8.52 -2.06 -0.36
C LYS A 40 7.12 -1.46 -0.44
N GLY A 41 7.04 -0.13 -0.44
CA GLY A 41 5.78 0.61 -0.58
C GLY A 41 4.96 0.75 0.71
N PHE A 42 5.51 0.33 1.86
CA PHE A 42 4.79 0.39 3.14
C PHE A 42 4.58 1.79 3.68
N ASN A 43 5.46 2.76 3.38
CA ASN A 43 5.24 4.16 3.75
C ASN A 43 3.88 4.66 3.23
N ARG A 44 3.57 4.45 1.93
CA ARG A 44 2.24 4.79 1.38
C ARG A 44 1.09 4.09 2.11
N ILE A 45 1.24 2.81 2.44
CA ILE A 45 0.21 2.04 3.16
C ILE A 45 -0.03 2.68 4.53
N PHE A 46 1.05 2.95 5.28
CA PHE A 46 0.96 3.60 6.60
C PHE A 46 0.38 5.00 6.50
N THR A 47 0.76 5.81 5.51
CA THR A 47 0.17 7.14 5.30
C THR A 47 -1.32 7.04 4.99
N VAL A 48 -1.77 6.08 4.18
CA VAL A 48 -3.21 5.87 3.92
C VAL A 48 -3.95 5.44 5.19
N LEU A 49 -3.37 4.49 5.95
CA LEU A 49 -3.91 4.03 7.21
C LEU A 49 -4.03 5.17 8.23
N ALA A 50 -2.97 5.96 8.40
CA ALA A 50 -2.94 7.12 9.28
C ALA A 50 -3.97 8.18 8.83
N ARG A 51 -4.05 8.52 7.54
CA ARG A 51 -5.05 9.48 7.03
C ARG A 51 -6.48 9.00 7.27
N GLY A 52 -6.76 7.72 7.03
CA GLY A 52 -8.07 7.14 7.28
C GLY A 52 -8.46 7.23 8.75
N TYR A 53 -7.53 6.91 9.66
CA TYR A 53 -7.78 6.99 11.09
C TYR A 53 -7.93 8.44 11.59
N LEU A 54 -7.03 9.34 11.17
CA LEU A 54 -6.98 10.71 11.66
C LEU A 54 -8.20 11.53 11.20
N PHE A 55 -8.65 11.34 9.97
CA PHE A 55 -9.61 12.24 9.33
C PHE A 55 -11.00 11.64 9.08
N HIS A 56 -11.18 10.31 9.19
CA HIS A 56 -12.45 9.68 8.85
C HIS A 56 -13.07 8.91 10.02
N ASN A 57 -14.40 8.92 10.06
CA ASN A 57 -15.19 7.97 10.83
C ASN A 57 -15.18 6.59 10.15
N THR A 58 -15.69 5.58 10.84
CA THR A 58 -15.73 4.20 10.33
C THR A 58 -16.57 4.04 9.06
N ASP A 59 -17.54 4.92 8.83
CA ASP A 59 -18.37 4.96 7.62
C ASP A 59 -17.72 5.73 6.44
N GLY A 60 -16.58 6.38 6.68
CA GLY A 60 -15.85 7.18 5.70
C GLY A 60 -16.22 8.66 5.66
N THR A 61 -17.16 9.10 6.49
CA THR A 61 -17.45 10.53 6.66
C THR A 61 -16.28 11.24 7.33
N LEU A 62 -16.16 12.54 7.09
CA LEU A 62 -15.11 13.34 7.70
C LEU A 62 -15.39 13.55 9.19
N ARG A 63 -14.32 13.45 9.96
CA ARG A 63 -14.29 13.84 11.37
C ARG A 63 -14.32 15.35 11.50
N THR A 64 -15.00 15.84 12.54
CA THR A 64 -15.10 17.28 12.85
C THR A 64 -14.13 17.72 13.94
N ASP A 65 -13.55 16.76 14.68
CA ASP A 65 -12.58 16.98 15.75
C ASP A 65 -11.15 17.12 15.21
N ASP A 66 -10.29 17.80 15.97
CA ASP A 66 -8.93 18.14 15.57
C ASP A 66 -8.07 16.87 15.36
N PRO A 67 -7.54 16.60 14.15
CA PRO A 67 -6.68 15.44 13.89
C PRO A 67 -5.41 15.38 14.75
N TYR A 68 -4.90 16.52 15.23
CA TYR A 68 -3.69 16.56 16.03
C TYR A 68 -3.88 15.93 17.43
N GLU A 69 -5.11 15.90 17.95
CA GLU A 69 -5.43 15.25 19.24
C GLU A 69 -5.36 13.71 19.16
N ARG A 70 -5.30 13.14 17.95
CA ARG A 70 -5.32 11.69 17.69
C ARG A 70 -3.98 11.11 17.25
N ILE A 71 -2.88 11.87 17.33
CA ILE A 71 -1.56 11.41 16.85
C ILE A 71 -1.09 10.13 17.56
N GLU A 72 -1.17 10.09 18.89
CA GLU A 72 -0.79 8.89 19.66
C GLU A 72 -1.66 7.69 19.31
N LYS A 73 -2.98 7.93 19.17
CA LYS A 73 -3.91 6.88 18.75
C LYS A 73 -3.70 6.40 17.31
N ALA A 74 -3.28 7.28 16.41
CA ALA A 74 -2.90 6.90 15.05
C ALA A 74 -1.66 6.00 15.04
N ARG A 75 -0.71 6.25 15.95
CA ARG A 75 0.45 5.37 16.17
C ARG A 75 0.02 4.01 16.71
N GLU A 76 -0.86 3.97 17.71
CA GLU A 76 -1.43 2.72 18.23
C GLU A 76 -2.20 1.94 17.14
N PHE A 77 -2.98 2.62 16.30
CA PHE A 77 -3.67 2.02 15.16
C PHE A 77 -2.68 1.33 14.19
N LEU A 78 -1.55 1.97 13.87
CA LEU A 78 -0.50 1.36 13.04
C LEU A 78 0.17 0.17 13.73
N CYS A 79 0.40 0.24 15.05
CA CYS A 79 0.90 -0.89 15.84
C CYS A 79 -0.06 -2.08 15.81
N ALA A 80 -1.36 -1.86 16.03
CA ALA A 80 -2.39 -2.89 15.96
C ALA A 80 -2.44 -3.55 14.56
N TRP A 81 -2.38 -2.75 13.49
CA TRP A 81 -2.35 -3.26 12.12
C TRP A 81 -1.13 -4.14 11.85
N CYS A 82 0.04 -3.74 12.36
CA CYS A 82 1.32 -4.42 12.14
C CYS A 82 1.56 -5.60 13.09
N SER A 83 0.78 -5.74 14.15
CA SER A 83 1.03 -6.64 15.27
C SER A 83 1.29 -8.10 14.85
N LEU A 84 2.18 -8.75 15.58
CA LEU A 84 2.53 -10.16 15.46
C LEU A 84 2.13 -10.91 16.73
N PRO A 85 1.60 -12.14 16.65
CA PRO A 85 1.22 -12.88 17.85
C PRO A 85 2.46 -13.20 18.70
N TYR A 86 2.29 -13.20 20.02
CA TYR A 86 3.40 -13.31 20.99
C TYR A 86 4.38 -14.47 20.69
N GLU A 87 3.86 -15.61 20.25
CA GLU A 87 4.64 -16.82 19.92
C GLU A 87 5.61 -16.66 18.74
N THR A 88 5.46 -15.61 17.94
CA THR A 88 6.34 -15.36 16.78
C THR A 88 7.61 -14.58 17.14
N VAL A 89 7.70 -14.03 18.36
CA VAL A 89 8.79 -13.15 18.80
C VAL A 89 9.95 -13.99 19.35
N SER A 90 11.09 -13.98 18.66
CA SER A 90 12.33 -14.51 19.25
C SER A 90 12.86 -13.48 20.26
N ASN A 91 13.05 -13.93 21.49
CA ASN A 91 13.43 -13.23 22.73
C ASN A 91 14.63 -12.23 22.62
N LYS A 92 14.51 -11.13 21.86
CA LYS A 92 15.56 -10.11 21.73
C LYS A 92 15.00 -8.68 21.80
N SER A 93 15.33 -8.06 22.93
CA SER A 93 15.18 -6.65 23.34
C SER A 93 13.81 -6.24 23.90
N LEU A 94 13.83 -5.82 25.19
CA LEU A 94 12.68 -5.33 25.97
C LEU A 94 12.16 -3.95 25.52
N ALA A 95 12.83 -3.24 24.61
CA ALA A 95 12.51 -1.85 24.27
C ALA A 95 11.54 -1.68 23.10
N PHE A 96 11.33 -2.73 22.28
CA PHE A 96 10.43 -2.67 21.13
C PHE A 96 9.56 -3.92 21.07
N HIS A 97 8.27 -3.74 21.32
CA HIS A 97 7.28 -4.81 21.26
C HIS A 97 6.80 -4.98 19.80
N THR A 98 6.64 -6.22 19.34
CA THR A 98 6.05 -6.51 18.02
C THR A 98 4.68 -7.14 18.13
N SER A 99 4.23 -7.46 19.34
CA SER A 99 2.87 -7.90 19.65
C SER A 99 2.12 -6.73 20.26
N PHE A 100 0.80 -6.66 20.13
CA PHE A 100 -0.03 -5.62 20.75
C PHE A 100 -1.44 -6.16 21.07
N PRO A 101 -1.58 -7.30 21.79
CA PRO A 101 -2.89 -7.83 22.16
C PRO A 101 -3.74 -6.87 23.00
N GLU A 102 -3.10 -5.99 23.78
CA GLU A 102 -3.77 -4.96 24.59
C GLU A 102 -4.60 -3.98 23.72
N LEU A 103 -4.18 -3.77 22.48
CA LEU A 103 -4.86 -2.91 21.52
C LEU A 103 -6.11 -3.56 20.90
N HIS A 104 -6.39 -4.84 21.19
CA HIS A 104 -7.60 -5.53 20.70
C HIS A 104 -8.88 -4.85 21.16
N SER A 105 -8.90 -4.36 22.41
CA SER A 105 -10.08 -3.71 22.98
C SER A 105 -10.52 -2.47 22.19
N GLU A 106 -9.56 -1.72 21.65
CA GLU A 106 -9.79 -0.49 20.89
C GLU A 106 -9.88 -0.75 19.38
N PHE A 107 -9.06 -1.68 18.87
CA PHE A 107 -8.96 -1.99 17.44
C PHE A 107 -9.24 -3.47 17.15
N PRO A 108 -10.44 -4.01 17.48
CA PRO A 108 -10.72 -5.44 17.39
C PRO A 108 -10.70 -5.97 15.94
N ASN A 109 -10.94 -5.10 14.96
CA ASN A 109 -10.84 -5.43 13.55
C ASN A 109 -9.38 -5.52 13.06
N LEU A 110 -8.45 -4.87 13.75
CA LEU A 110 -7.04 -4.81 13.35
C LEU A 110 -6.18 -5.83 14.07
N VAL A 111 -6.38 -6.06 15.36
CA VAL A 111 -5.60 -7.04 16.14
C VAL A 111 -6.55 -7.93 16.92
N ASP A 112 -6.27 -9.23 16.98
CA ASP A 112 -7.04 -10.17 17.81
C ASP A 112 -6.49 -10.26 19.23
N GLU A 113 -7.20 -10.97 20.11
CA GLU A 113 -6.82 -11.18 21.51
C GLU A 113 -5.43 -11.82 21.68
N ASN A 114 -4.93 -12.53 20.66
CA ASN A 114 -3.61 -13.18 20.67
C ASN A 114 -2.50 -12.26 20.14
N GLY A 115 -2.83 -11.01 19.79
CA GLY A 115 -1.90 -10.05 19.21
C GLY A 115 -1.63 -10.29 17.72
N ALA A 116 -2.39 -11.13 17.04
CA ALA A 116 -2.23 -11.29 15.60
C ALA A 116 -2.84 -10.07 14.90
N GLY A 117 -2.03 -9.25 14.25
CA GLY A 117 -2.44 -8.04 13.54
C GLY A 117 -3.01 -8.32 12.15
N TRP A 118 -3.61 -7.31 11.52
CA TRP A 118 -4.33 -7.44 10.25
C TRP A 118 -3.41 -7.97 9.15
N TYR A 119 -2.20 -7.42 9.05
CA TYR A 119 -1.25 -7.82 8.01
C TYR A 119 -0.77 -9.27 8.21
N TYR A 120 -0.52 -9.67 9.45
CA TYR A 120 -0.20 -11.06 9.77
C TYR A 120 -1.34 -12.00 9.36
N ARG A 121 -2.58 -11.72 9.79
CA ARG A 121 -3.75 -12.54 9.45
C ARG A 121 -4.00 -12.57 7.94
N TYR A 122 -3.75 -11.46 7.24
CA TYR A 122 -3.80 -11.38 5.79
C TYR A 122 -2.80 -12.34 5.12
N LEU A 123 -1.53 -12.33 5.53
CA LEU A 123 -0.49 -13.21 4.97
C LEU A 123 -0.83 -14.70 5.16
N HIS A 124 -1.33 -15.06 6.35
CA HIS A 124 -1.76 -16.42 6.66
C HIS A 124 -2.98 -16.84 5.83
N SER A 125 -3.97 -15.96 5.70
CA SER A 125 -5.17 -16.21 4.89
C SER A 125 -4.83 -16.37 3.41
N LEU A 126 -3.93 -15.53 2.89
CA LEU A 126 -3.41 -15.63 1.52
C LEU A 126 -2.67 -16.96 1.30
N SER A 127 -1.82 -17.37 2.25
CA SER A 127 -1.12 -18.66 2.21
C SER A 127 -2.09 -19.85 2.20
N ALA A 128 -3.12 -19.82 3.05
CA ALA A 128 -4.16 -20.83 3.10
C ALA A 128 -4.95 -20.90 1.77
N TYR A 129 -5.31 -19.75 1.21
CA TYR A 129 -5.99 -19.66 -0.08
C TYR A 129 -5.17 -20.28 -1.22
N ILE A 130 -3.88 -19.93 -1.31
CA ILE A 130 -2.98 -20.48 -2.34
C ILE A 130 -2.84 -22.00 -2.20
N LYS A 131 -2.77 -22.54 -0.97
CA LYS A 131 -2.72 -23.99 -0.73
C LYS A 131 -3.98 -24.70 -1.19
N LYS A 132 -5.15 -24.11 -0.93
CA LYS A 132 -6.45 -24.69 -1.26
C LYS A 132 -6.74 -24.66 -2.76
N ASN A 133 -6.21 -23.67 -3.49
CA ASN A 133 -6.52 -23.41 -4.89
C ASN A 133 -5.28 -23.56 -5.81
N LYS A 134 -4.40 -24.53 -5.55
CA LYS A 134 -3.11 -24.70 -6.27
C LYS A 134 -3.30 -24.86 -7.78
N GLU A 135 -4.39 -25.50 -8.19
CA GLU A 135 -4.79 -25.71 -9.58
C GLU A 135 -5.24 -24.42 -10.27
N ASN A 136 -5.71 -23.42 -9.53
CA ASN A 136 -6.19 -22.15 -10.06
C ASN A 136 -5.19 -21.00 -9.87
N VAL A 137 -4.04 -21.26 -9.26
CA VAL A 137 -2.99 -20.28 -8.98
C VAL A 137 -1.70 -20.66 -9.72
N THR A 138 -1.00 -19.67 -10.29
CA THR A 138 0.30 -19.88 -10.95
C THR A 138 1.31 -20.56 -10.01
N LYS A 139 2.03 -21.58 -10.53
CA LYS A 139 3.05 -22.35 -9.78
C LYS A 139 4.10 -21.48 -9.07
N LYS A 140 4.46 -20.31 -9.63
CA LYS A 140 5.39 -19.34 -9.03
C LYS A 140 4.93 -18.82 -7.66
N LEU A 141 3.62 -18.85 -7.37
CA LEU A 141 3.06 -18.42 -6.09
C LEU A 141 2.96 -19.56 -5.08
N HIS A 142 3.12 -20.83 -5.49
CA HIS A 142 3.03 -21.96 -4.57
C HIS A 142 4.10 -21.88 -3.47
N CYS A 143 5.30 -21.38 -3.80
CA CYS A 143 6.38 -21.19 -2.84
C CYS A 143 6.05 -20.15 -1.76
N PHE A 144 5.15 -19.20 -2.05
CA PHE A 144 4.68 -18.22 -1.06
C PHE A 144 3.95 -18.92 0.08
N ALA A 145 3.20 -19.98 -0.21
CA ALA A 145 2.41 -20.67 0.77
C ALA A 145 3.22 -21.67 1.62
N GLU A 146 4.48 -21.90 1.30
CA GLU A 146 5.34 -22.77 2.10
C GLU A 146 5.56 -22.19 3.49
N LYS A 147 5.52 -23.06 4.52
CA LYS A 147 5.70 -22.66 5.92
C LYS A 147 7.01 -21.90 6.14
N LYS A 148 8.10 -22.36 5.50
CA LYS A 148 9.42 -21.71 5.58
C LYS A 148 9.39 -20.29 5.04
N THR A 149 8.78 -20.08 3.86
CA THR A 149 8.66 -18.76 3.23
C THR A 149 7.85 -17.81 4.11
N LEU A 150 6.71 -18.25 4.62
CA LEU A 150 5.88 -17.44 5.51
C LEU A 150 6.65 -17.04 6.78
N LYS A 151 7.37 -17.99 7.39
CA LYS A 151 8.20 -17.70 8.57
C LYS A 151 9.32 -16.70 8.29
N THR A 152 9.95 -16.77 7.12
CA THR A 152 10.96 -15.78 6.70
C THR A 152 10.35 -14.39 6.53
N ILE A 153 9.14 -14.30 5.95
CA ILE A 153 8.40 -13.04 5.83
C ILE A 153 8.09 -12.47 7.22
N GLU A 154 7.55 -13.30 8.13
CA GLU A 154 7.25 -12.90 9.52
C GLU A 154 8.48 -12.38 10.26
N CYS A 155 9.62 -13.09 10.20
CA CYS A 155 10.86 -12.64 10.86
C CYS A 155 11.37 -11.33 10.27
N THR A 156 11.27 -11.17 8.96
CA THR A 156 11.66 -9.90 8.30
C THR A 156 10.72 -8.78 8.70
N TRP A 157 9.42 -9.06 8.80
CA TRP A 157 8.40 -8.12 9.24
C TRP A 157 8.60 -7.69 10.69
N ALA A 158 8.93 -8.61 11.60
CA ALA A 158 9.25 -8.29 13.00
C ALA A 158 10.39 -7.27 13.11
N ASN A 159 11.48 -7.49 12.37
CA ASN A 159 12.61 -6.55 12.32
C ASN A 159 12.20 -5.19 11.74
N LYS A 160 11.32 -5.17 10.74
CA LYS A 160 10.79 -3.93 10.15
C LYS A 160 9.86 -3.19 11.10
N LEU A 161 8.98 -3.89 11.81
CA LEU A 161 8.11 -3.28 12.81
C LEU A 161 8.88 -2.64 13.96
N ILE A 162 9.97 -3.27 14.42
CA ILE A 162 10.88 -2.64 15.38
C ILE A 162 11.48 -1.35 14.78
N GLN A 163 11.89 -1.39 13.50
CA GLN A 163 12.42 -0.22 12.81
C GLN A 163 11.38 0.92 12.71
N TYR A 164 10.14 0.60 12.33
CA TYR A 164 9.09 1.60 12.10
C TYR A 164 8.68 2.34 13.39
N GLN A 165 8.87 1.70 14.55
CA GLN A 165 8.52 2.26 15.84
C GLN A 165 9.55 3.23 16.41
N TYR A 166 10.79 3.26 15.91
CA TYR A 166 11.81 4.19 16.42
C TYR A 166 11.30 5.62 16.39
N SER A 167 11.49 6.34 17.49
CA SER A 167 11.32 7.79 17.50
C SER A 167 12.36 8.44 16.61
N ILE A 168 11.96 9.49 15.89
CA ILE A 168 12.84 10.36 15.10
C ILE A 168 13.96 11.01 15.95
N TYR A 169 13.80 11.09 17.27
CA TYR A 169 14.76 11.67 18.20
C TYR A 169 15.83 10.68 18.69
N ASN A 170 15.77 9.42 18.27
CA ASN A 170 16.84 8.48 18.56
C ASN A 170 18.05 8.77 17.65
N ASN A 171 19.25 8.88 18.23
CA ASN A 171 20.53 9.14 17.55
C ASN A 171 21.01 8.01 16.61
N ARG A 172 20.17 7.58 15.66
CA ARG A 172 20.53 6.63 14.60
C ARG A 172 20.95 7.35 13.32
N SER A 173 21.64 6.63 12.44
CA SER A 173 22.05 7.13 11.13
C SER A 173 20.86 7.54 10.28
N SER A 174 21.00 8.64 9.53
CA SER A 174 19.95 9.28 8.74
C SER A 174 19.28 8.42 7.66
N ALA A 175 19.90 7.29 7.31
CA ALA A 175 19.41 6.37 6.28
C ALA A 175 18.15 5.57 6.69
N ASP A 176 17.79 5.53 7.98
CA ASP A 176 16.66 4.73 8.49
C ASP A 176 15.35 5.53 8.68
N PHE A 177 15.39 6.87 8.60
CA PHE A 177 14.24 7.75 8.87
C PHE A 177 13.03 7.66 7.92
N PRO A 178 13.15 7.36 6.60
CA PRO A 178 12.01 7.50 5.68
C PRO A 178 10.80 6.59 5.94
N LEU A 179 10.96 5.52 6.73
CA LEU A 179 9.96 4.47 6.91
C LEU A 179 9.38 4.40 8.34
N LEU A 180 9.46 5.47 9.13
CA LEU A 180 8.94 5.48 10.50
C LEU A 180 7.42 5.71 10.52
N PHE A 181 6.76 5.30 11.61
CA PHE A 181 5.36 5.67 11.84
C PHE A 181 5.19 7.19 11.95
N ASP A 182 6.13 7.88 12.61
CA ASP A 182 6.08 9.34 12.76
C ASP A 182 6.10 10.06 11.41
N THR A 183 6.90 9.58 10.44
CA THR A 183 6.94 10.19 9.10
C THR A 183 5.65 9.93 8.34
N ALA A 184 5.10 8.72 8.42
CA ALA A 184 3.82 8.40 7.79
C ALA A 184 2.65 9.22 8.39
N ILE A 185 2.65 9.47 9.69
CA ILE A 185 1.66 10.31 10.38
C ILE A 185 1.85 11.79 10.02
N ALA A 186 3.09 12.28 9.97
CA ALA A 186 3.37 13.63 9.53
C ALA A 186 2.92 13.87 8.08
N ASP A 187 3.26 12.94 7.17
CA ASP A 187 2.79 12.97 5.78
C ASP A 187 1.26 12.91 5.72
N ALA A 188 0.62 12.14 6.59
CA ALA A 188 -0.83 12.06 6.67
C ALA A 188 -1.47 13.41 7.03
N LEU A 189 -0.91 14.12 8.01
CA LEU A 189 -1.39 15.44 8.42
C LEU A 189 -1.21 16.48 7.31
N VAL A 190 -0.07 16.45 6.60
CA VAL A 190 0.20 17.34 5.45
C VAL A 190 -0.78 17.09 4.30
N LEU A 191 -1.06 15.82 4.00
CA LEU A 191 -1.94 15.43 2.89
C LEU A 191 -3.43 15.56 3.21
N GLY A 192 -3.82 15.64 4.48
CA GLY A 192 -5.21 15.79 4.90
C GLY A 192 -6.09 14.54 4.66
N PRO A 193 -7.42 14.69 4.56
CA PRO A 193 -8.36 13.57 4.44
C PRO A 193 -8.19 12.77 3.15
N LEU A 194 -8.57 11.49 3.18
CA LEU A 194 -8.57 10.60 2.03
C LEU A 194 -9.60 11.05 1.00
N ARG A 195 -9.23 11.02 -0.29
CA ARG A 195 -10.19 11.20 -1.38
C ARG A 195 -11.18 10.03 -1.42
N THR A 196 -12.47 10.33 -1.34
CA THR A 196 -13.57 9.35 -1.36
C THR A 196 -14.11 9.10 -2.77
N GLU A 197 -13.90 10.03 -3.71
CA GLU A 197 -14.37 9.92 -5.09
C GLU A 197 -13.28 9.41 -6.03
N ALA A 198 -13.65 8.54 -6.97
CA ALA A 198 -12.73 8.08 -7.99
C ALA A 198 -12.68 9.11 -9.13
N VAL A 199 -11.47 9.49 -9.57
CA VAL A 199 -11.32 10.31 -10.77
C VAL A 199 -11.92 9.61 -11.99
N VAL A 200 -12.87 10.31 -12.62
CA VAL A 200 -13.47 9.97 -13.89
C VAL A 200 -12.74 10.76 -14.98
N LEU A 201 -12.30 10.08 -16.03
CA LEU A 201 -11.71 10.76 -17.18
C LEU A 201 -12.83 11.28 -18.09
N PRO A 202 -12.73 12.52 -18.60
CA PRO A 202 -13.62 13.02 -19.64
C PRO A 202 -13.64 12.08 -20.85
N GLU A 203 -14.79 11.97 -21.52
CA GLU A 203 -14.93 11.13 -22.72
C GLU A 203 -13.97 11.53 -23.84
N GLU A 204 -13.66 12.82 -23.95
CA GLU A 204 -12.68 13.33 -24.91
C GLU A 204 -11.29 12.77 -24.62
N THR A 205 -10.85 12.77 -23.36
CA THR A 205 -9.58 12.17 -22.95
C THR A 205 -9.55 10.67 -23.24
N LEU A 206 -10.65 9.95 -22.98
CA LEU A 206 -10.75 8.53 -23.32
C LEU A 206 -10.66 8.30 -24.83
N ARG A 207 -11.28 9.15 -25.66
CA ARG A 207 -11.18 9.10 -27.11
C ARG A 207 -9.74 9.34 -27.59
N LYS A 208 -9.05 10.34 -27.02
CA LYS A 208 -7.63 10.60 -27.29
C LYS A 208 -6.77 9.39 -26.96
N ILE A 209 -6.95 8.78 -25.78
CA ILE A 209 -6.21 7.57 -25.37
C ILE A 209 -6.45 6.41 -26.34
N LYS A 210 -7.69 6.18 -26.77
CA LYS A 210 -8.04 5.13 -27.73
C LYS A 210 -7.44 5.36 -29.12
N ALA A 211 -7.27 6.63 -29.54
CA ALA A 211 -6.73 6.97 -30.84
C ALA A 211 -5.26 6.54 -31.02
N TYR A 212 -4.51 6.35 -29.93
CA TYR A 212 -3.15 5.80 -29.99
C TYR A 212 -3.10 4.32 -30.45
N ASN A 213 -4.24 3.62 -30.50
CA ASN A 213 -4.37 2.25 -31.02
C ASN A 213 -3.34 1.25 -30.44
N VAL A 214 -3.04 1.39 -29.15
CA VAL A 214 -2.14 0.50 -28.42
C VAL A 214 -2.87 -0.77 -27.98
N ASN A 215 -2.12 -1.79 -27.56
CA ASN A 215 -2.74 -2.99 -26.99
C ASN A 215 -3.51 -2.67 -25.68
N ALA A 216 -4.51 -3.49 -25.36
CA ALA A 216 -5.40 -3.28 -24.21
C ALA A 216 -4.69 -3.12 -22.85
N LYS A 217 -3.51 -3.72 -22.67
CA LYS A 217 -2.72 -3.59 -21.44
C LYS A 217 -2.07 -2.21 -21.33
N THR A 218 -1.48 -1.73 -22.42
CA THR A 218 -0.94 -0.36 -22.50
C THR A 218 -2.05 0.67 -22.35
N GLU A 219 -3.20 0.49 -23.01
CA GLU A 219 -4.35 1.39 -22.88
C GLU A 219 -4.83 1.50 -21.42
N ARG A 220 -4.97 0.37 -20.72
CA ARG A 220 -5.33 0.34 -19.30
C ARG A 220 -4.31 1.08 -18.42
N LEU A 221 -3.01 0.95 -18.75
CA LEU A 221 -1.94 1.68 -18.06
C LEU A 221 -2.07 3.19 -18.28
N MET A 222 -2.28 3.63 -19.53
CA MET A 222 -2.48 5.05 -19.88
C MET A 222 -3.68 5.65 -19.15
N ILE A 223 -4.83 4.95 -19.13
CA ILE A 223 -6.02 5.39 -18.37
C ILE A 223 -5.69 5.52 -16.88
N THR A 224 -4.96 4.56 -16.30
CA THR A 224 -4.57 4.59 -14.90
C THR A 224 -3.66 5.78 -14.59
N LEU A 225 -2.67 6.04 -15.45
CA LEU A 225 -1.74 7.14 -15.33
C LEU A 225 -2.45 8.49 -15.46
N ALA A 226 -3.32 8.67 -16.44
CA ALA A 226 -4.11 9.89 -16.60
C ALA A 226 -4.99 10.17 -15.36
N LYS A 227 -5.67 9.14 -14.83
CA LYS A 227 -6.47 9.29 -13.60
C LYS A 227 -5.61 9.71 -12.41
N TYR A 228 -4.45 9.08 -12.25
CA TYR A 228 -3.52 9.42 -11.17
C TYR A 228 -2.97 10.84 -11.33
N TYR A 229 -2.61 11.23 -12.55
CA TYR A 229 -2.11 12.56 -12.86
C TYR A 229 -3.14 13.63 -12.52
N ILE A 230 -4.39 13.52 -13.01
CA ILE A 230 -5.46 14.46 -12.69
C ILE A 230 -5.71 14.53 -11.17
N ALA A 231 -5.68 13.39 -10.47
CA ALA A 231 -5.94 13.36 -9.03
C ALA A 231 -4.88 14.08 -8.18
N ASN A 232 -3.64 14.18 -8.68
CA ASN A 232 -2.49 14.65 -7.90
C ASN A 232 -1.75 15.81 -8.58
N LYS A 233 -2.32 16.42 -9.64
CA LYS A 233 -1.76 17.60 -10.29
C LYS A 233 -1.98 18.82 -9.40
N GLU A 234 -0.90 19.45 -9.00
CA GLU A 234 -0.91 20.72 -8.27
C GLU A 234 -1.19 21.89 -9.23
N SER A 235 -1.76 22.98 -8.72
CA SER A 235 -2.16 24.12 -9.56
C SER A 235 -0.97 24.89 -10.14
N ASP A 236 0.18 24.83 -9.49
CA ASP A 236 1.41 25.54 -9.84
C ASP A 236 2.42 24.66 -10.60
N SER A 237 2.08 23.40 -10.89
CA SER A 237 2.96 22.47 -11.60
C SER A 237 2.23 21.63 -12.64
N ASP A 238 2.80 21.59 -13.86
CA ASP A 238 2.42 20.63 -14.90
C ASP A 238 3.08 19.25 -14.74
N TRP A 239 3.80 19.02 -13.64
CA TRP A 239 4.51 17.77 -13.37
C TRP A 239 3.94 17.11 -12.13
N VAL A 240 3.64 15.82 -12.23
CA VAL A 240 3.20 14.99 -11.11
C VAL A 240 4.25 13.93 -10.84
N ILE A 241 4.58 13.78 -9.56
CA ILE A 241 5.44 12.70 -9.11
C ILE A 241 4.64 11.40 -9.05
N ILE A 242 5.17 10.38 -9.72
CA ILE A 242 4.58 9.05 -9.75
C ILE A 242 5.45 8.09 -8.94
N PRO A 243 4.97 7.63 -7.77
CA PRO A 243 5.63 6.55 -7.06
C PRO A 243 5.39 5.24 -7.82
N ARG A 244 6.43 4.71 -8.47
CA ARG A 244 6.39 3.45 -9.24
C ARG A 244 5.82 2.29 -8.41
N THR A 245 6.14 2.24 -7.12
CA THR A 245 5.62 1.22 -6.19
C THR A 245 4.11 1.27 -6.04
N ASN A 246 3.52 2.47 -6.00
CA ASN A 246 2.09 2.65 -5.79
C ASN A 246 1.32 2.27 -7.05
N ILE A 247 1.79 2.69 -8.22
CA ILE A 247 1.24 2.26 -9.51
C ILE A 247 1.32 0.75 -9.65
N SER A 248 2.47 0.16 -9.34
CA SER A 248 2.65 -1.29 -9.39
C SER A 248 1.69 -2.05 -8.46
N ALA A 249 1.46 -1.53 -7.26
CA ALA A 249 0.49 -2.08 -6.30
C ALA A 249 -0.94 -2.04 -6.86
N TYR A 250 -1.35 -0.90 -7.43
CA TYR A 250 -2.67 -0.74 -8.01
C TYR A 250 -2.89 -1.60 -9.26
N LEU A 251 -1.85 -1.81 -10.07
CA LEU A 251 -1.89 -2.71 -11.22
C LEU A 251 -1.78 -4.19 -10.82
N GLY A 252 -1.57 -4.50 -9.54
CA GLY A 252 -1.43 -5.86 -9.02
C GLY A 252 -0.18 -6.59 -9.55
N SER A 253 0.80 -5.84 -10.06
CA SER A 253 2.00 -6.42 -10.67
C SER A 253 3.18 -5.45 -10.61
N ALA A 254 4.23 -5.92 -9.94
CA ALA A 254 5.49 -5.20 -9.75
C ALA A 254 6.26 -4.91 -11.04
N THR A 255 6.02 -5.68 -12.11
CA THR A 255 6.74 -5.54 -13.38
C THR A 255 5.87 -4.95 -14.48
N TYR A 256 4.58 -4.70 -14.23
CA TYR A 256 3.66 -4.28 -15.27
C TYR A 256 4.01 -2.88 -15.79
N MET A 257 4.29 -1.93 -14.90
CA MET A 257 4.77 -0.62 -15.32
C MET A 257 6.07 -0.77 -16.11
N GLU A 258 7.08 -1.45 -15.55
CA GLU A 258 8.38 -1.71 -16.20
C GLU A 258 8.24 -2.35 -17.60
N SER A 259 7.25 -3.23 -17.81
CA SER A 259 7.08 -3.99 -19.06
C SER A 259 6.32 -3.26 -20.17
N TYR A 260 5.50 -2.27 -19.80
CA TYR A 260 4.62 -1.57 -20.74
C TYR A 260 4.94 -0.08 -20.86
N GLU A 261 5.81 0.45 -20.01
CA GLU A 261 6.18 1.86 -19.97
C GLU A 261 6.86 2.33 -21.27
N ASN A 262 7.76 1.53 -21.85
CA ASN A 262 8.40 1.84 -23.15
C ASN A 262 7.45 1.69 -24.35
N LYS A 263 6.20 1.27 -24.11
CA LYS A 263 5.16 1.14 -25.13
C LYS A 263 4.14 2.27 -25.05
N ILE A 264 4.31 3.20 -24.11
CA ILE A 264 3.47 4.39 -23.99
C ILE A 264 4.00 5.42 -24.98
N PRO A 265 3.16 5.99 -25.86
CA PRO A 265 3.57 7.04 -26.79
C PRO A 265 4.12 8.27 -26.05
N ASP A 266 5.21 8.84 -26.56
CA ASP A 266 5.85 10.02 -25.97
C ASP A 266 4.92 11.25 -26.03
N GLU A 267 4.02 11.30 -27.03
CA GLU A 267 3.01 12.36 -27.16
C GLU A 267 1.93 12.29 -26.07
N PHE A 268 1.80 11.16 -25.36
CA PHE A 268 0.85 11.01 -24.26
C PHE A 268 1.50 11.33 -22.91
N MET A 269 2.74 10.87 -22.68
CA MET A 269 3.42 11.01 -21.40
C MET A 269 4.86 11.44 -21.59
N GLU A 270 5.13 12.67 -21.16
CA GLU A 270 6.48 13.17 -21.02
C GLU A 270 7.06 12.83 -19.66
N LYS A 271 8.35 12.54 -19.63
CA LYS A 271 9.08 12.20 -18.40
C LYS A 271 10.33 13.03 -18.28
N LYS A 272 10.62 13.47 -17.06
CA LYS A 272 11.97 13.92 -16.73
C LYS A 272 12.89 12.71 -16.56
N PRO A 273 14.21 12.86 -16.80
CA PRO A 273 15.19 11.86 -16.42
C PRO A 273 14.96 11.44 -14.95
N GLU A 274 15.08 10.13 -14.68
CA GLU A 274 14.86 9.61 -13.33
C GLU A 274 15.94 10.17 -12.40
N LEU A 275 15.54 11.06 -11.49
CA LEU A 275 16.42 11.67 -10.49
C LEU A 275 16.20 10.93 -9.17
N GLY A 276 17.12 10.04 -8.81
CA GLY A 276 17.11 9.38 -7.50
C GLY A 276 15.94 8.41 -7.25
N GLY A 277 15.40 7.75 -8.29
CA GLY A 277 14.29 6.80 -8.16
C GLY A 277 12.89 7.45 -8.17
N VAL A 278 12.83 8.75 -8.45
CA VAL A 278 11.60 9.52 -8.60
C VAL A 278 11.33 9.75 -10.08
N SER A 279 10.13 9.40 -10.54
CA SER A 279 9.67 9.67 -11.91
C SER A 279 8.67 10.83 -11.87
N ALA A 280 9.09 12.00 -12.35
CA ALA A 280 8.20 13.12 -12.63
C ALA A 280 7.65 12.97 -14.05
N VAL A 281 6.33 12.99 -14.17
CA VAL A 281 5.66 12.87 -15.48
C VAL A 281 4.71 14.03 -15.72
N ARG A 282 4.55 14.37 -16.99
CA ARG A 282 3.49 15.22 -17.49
C ARG A 282 2.64 14.39 -18.43
N ILE A 283 1.35 14.28 -18.13
CA ILE A 283 0.38 13.61 -19.02
C ILE A 283 -0.25 14.69 -19.90
N VAL A 284 -0.18 14.49 -21.22
CA VAL A 284 -0.75 15.37 -22.23
C VAL A 284 -2.14 14.83 -22.59
N ILE A 285 -3.18 15.42 -21.99
CA ILE A 285 -4.59 14.98 -22.11
C ILE A 285 -5.53 16.14 -22.41
#